data_AF-A0A7K1TJE2-F1
#
_entry.id   AF-A0A7K1TJE2-F1
#
_cell.length_a   1.000
_cell.length_b   1.000
_cell.length_c   1.000
_cell.angle_alpha   90.00
_cell.angle_beta   90.00
_cell.angle_gamma   90.00
#
_symmetry.space_group_name_H-M   'P 1'
#
loop_
_entity.id
_entity.type
_entity.pdbx_description
1 polymer ?
#
loop_
_entity_poly.entity_id
_entity_poly.type
_entity_poly.pdbx_seq_one_letter_code
_entity_poly.pdbx_strand_id
1 'polypeptide(L)' 'MQPNTSLPPADDQQPANDHFLEDMVALTGLFTPEVIWHEEEKLDDLDEQAALAQKNQPAPPAHD' A
#
# COMPACT_ATOMS: atom_id res chain seq x y z
N MET A 1 7.32 -25.07 9.06
CA MET A 1 6.67 -23.78 8.82
C MET A 1 6.77 -23.52 7.33
N GLN A 2 5.67 -23.59 6.59
CA GLN A 2 5.70 -23.30 5.16
C GLN A 2 5.66 -21.79 5.00
N PRO A 3 6.59 -21.16 4.25
CA PRO A 3 6.41 -19.78 3.87
C PRO A 3 5.17 -19.77 2.97
N ASN A 4 4.14 -19.09 3.42
CA ASN A 4 2.93 -18.87 2.64
C ASN A 4 3.29 -17.81 1.58
N THR A 5 4.12 -18.19 0.61
CA THR A 5 4.55 -17.33 -0.50
C THR A 5 3.47 -17.35 -1.58
N SER A 6 2.25 -16.95 -1.21
CA SER A 6 1.28 -16.55 -2.21
C SER A 6 1.72 -15.17 -2.67
N LEU A 7 2.47 -15.14 -3.76
CA LEU A 7 2.72 -13.92 -4.52
C LEU A 7 1.37 -13.26 -4.81
N PRO A 8 1.24 -11.95 -4.56
CA PRO A 8 0.04 -11.23 -4.94
C PRO A 8 -0.19 -11.32 -6.46
N PRO A 9 -1.46 -11.27 -6.91
CA PRO A 9 -1.77 -11.30 -8.34
C PRO A 9 -1.10 -10.11 -9.02
N ALA A 10 -0.49 -10.33 -10.19
CA ALA A 10 0.15 -9.26 -10.95
C ALA A 10 -0.86 -8.15 -11.25
N ASP A 11 -0.56 -6.94 -10.79
CA ASP A 11 -1.41 -5.76 -10.97
C ASP A 11 -1.02 -5.00 -12.24
N ASP A 12 -2.00 -4.68 -13.08
CA ASP A 12 -1.78 -3.93 -14.33
C ASP A 12 -1.32 -2.49 -14.07
N GLN A 13 -1.43 -2.02 -12.82
CA GLN A 13 -1.03 -0.68 -12.40
C GLN A 13 0.44 -0.58 -11.97
N GLN A 14 1.12 -1.71 -11.77
CA GLN A 14 2.53 -1.69 -11.39
C GLN A 14 3.40 -1.15 -12.54
N PRO A 15 4.28 -0.17 -12.31
CA PRO A 15 5.22 0.29 -13.31
C PRO A 15 6.18 -0.85 -13.72
N ALA A 16 6.20 -1.20 -15.00
CA ALA A 16 6.98 -2.35 -15.50
C ALA A 16 8.51 -2.21 -15.36
N ASN A 17 9.04 -1.00 -15.10
CA ASN A 17 10.46 -0.71 -14.91
C ASN A 17 10.65 0.30 -13.77
N ASP A 18 10.22 -0.08 -12.56
CA ASP A 18 10.47 0.74 -11.38
C ASP A 18 11.88 0.51 -10.81
N HIS A 19 12.83 1.31 -11.30
CA HIS A 19 14.22 1.25 -10.84
C HIS A 19 14.40 1.54 -9.35
N PHE A 20 13.47 2.29 -8.73
CA PHE A 20 13.55 2.57 -7.30
C PHE A 20 13.18 1.32 -6.49
N LEU A 21 12.11 0.61 -6.88
CA LEU A 21 11.75 -0.67 -6.27
C LEU A 21 12.88 -1.70 -6.49
N GLU A 22 13.44 -1.78 -7.69
CA GLU A 22 14.60 -2.64 -7.98
C GLU A 22 15.79 -2.36 -7.05
N ASP A 23 16.14 -1.08 -6.85
CA ASP A 23 17.22 -0.66 -5.95
C ASP A 23 16.92 -1.00 -4.48
N MET A 24 15.67 -0.82 -4.02
CA MET A 24 15.27 -1.20 -2.66
C MET A 24 15.34 -2.70 -2.43
N VAL A 25 14.95 -3.50 -3.43
CA VAL A 25 15.08 -4.95 -3.38
C VAL A 25 16.55 -5.36 -3.38
N ALA A 26 17.39 -4.72 -4.20
CA ALA A 26 18.83 -4.97 -4.19
C ALA A 26 19.47 -4.62 -2.83
N LEU A 27 18.99 -3.57 -2.16
CA LEU A 27 19.51 -3.12 -0.86
C LEU A 27 19.05 -4.02 0.30
N THR A 28 17.78 -4.41 0.32
CA THR A 28 17.19 -5.15 1.44
C THR A 28 17.28 -6.66 1.24
N GLY A 29 17.07 -7.16 0.02
CA GLY A 29 16.99 -8.58 -0.29
C GLY A 29 15.85 -9.32 0.40
N LEU A 30 14.90 -8.61 1.01
CA LEU A 30 13.84 -9.19 1.85
C LEU A 30 12.55 -9.45 1.09
N PHE A 31 12.22 -8.58 0.13
CA PHE A 31 10.96 -8.58 -0.61
C PHE A 31 11.23 -8.39 -2.10
N THR A 32 10.27 -8.78 -2.95
CA THR A 32 10.33 -8.52 -4.40
C THR A 32 9.67 -7.17 -4.72
N PRO A 33 9.93 -6.57 -5.89
CA PRO A 33 9.34 -5.27 -6.25
C PRO A 33 7.81 -5.30 -6.19
N GLU A 34 7.20 -6.40 -6.63
CA GLU A 34 5.75 -6.62 -6.62
C GLU A 34 5.20 -6.60 -5.19
N VAL A 35 5.88 -7.27 -4.25
CA VAL A 35 5.42 -7.31 -2.86
C VAL A 35 5.46 -5.92 -2.22
N ILE A 36 6.49 -5.13 -2.52
CA ILE A 36 6.61 -3.77 -2.01
C ILE A 36 5.49 -2.90 -2.60
N TRP A 37 5.30 -2.94 -3.91
CA TRP A 37 4.24 -2.22 -4.61
C TRP A 37 2.85 -2.50 -4.02
N HIS A 38 2.50 -3.77 -3.81
CA HIS A 38 1.19 -4.13 -3.27
C HIS A 38 0.96 -3.69 -1.82
N GLU A 39 2.00 -3.68 -0.99
CA GLU A 39 1.87 -3.16 0.37
C GLU A 39 1.76 -1.62 0.38
N GLU A 40 2.41 -0.92 -0.54
CA GLU A 40 2.23 0.54 -0.71
C GLU A 40 0.80 0.89 -1.14
N GLU A 41 0.26 0.24 -2.18
CA GLU A 41 -1.13 0.48 -2.63
C GLU A 41 -2.14 0.23 -1.51
N LYS A 42 -1.92 -0.83 -0.71
CA LYS A 42 -2.78 -1.14 0.43
C LYS A 42 -2.69 -0.09 1.54
N LEU A 43 -1.54 0.54 1.74
CA LEU A 43 -1.39 1.64 2.71
C LEU A 43 -2.13 2.89 2.22
N ASP A 44 -2.01 3.21 0.94
CA ASP A 44 -2.72 4.33 0.32
C ASP A 44 -4.24 4.15 0.40
N ASP A 45 -4.75 2.95 0.10
CA ASP A 45 -6.17 2.60 0.25
C ASP A 45 -6.68 2.82 1.69
N LEU A 46 -5.85 2.53 2.70
CA LEU A 46 -6.21 2.71 4.10
C LEU A 46 -6.23 4.20 4.49
N ASP A 47 -5.28 4.98 3.98
CA ASP A 47 -5.21 6.42 4.20
C ASP A 47 -6.38 7.16 3.53
N GLU A 48 -6.75 6.76 2.31
CA GLU A 48 -7.94 7.28 1.62
C GLU A 48 -9.22 6.97 2.40
N GLN A 49 -9.37 5.73 2.87
CA GLN A 49 -10.51 5.33 3.70
C GLN A 49 -10.57 6.14 5.00
N ALA A 50 -9.43 6.37 5.64
CA ALA A 50 -9.35 7.19 6.85
C ALA A 50 -9.73 8.65 6.57
N ALA A 51 -9.28 9.23 5.46
CA ALA A 51 -9.63 10.58 5.04
C ALA A 51 -11.12 10.73 4.73
N LEU A 52 -11.72 9.75 4.05
CA LEU A 52 -13.16 9.71 3.77
C LEU A 52 -13.98 9.58 5.06
N ALA A 53 -13.54 8.74 6.00
CA ALA A 53 -14.19 8.59 7.29
C ALA A 53 -14.19 9.88 8.11
N GLN A 54 -13.08 10.64 8.09
CA GLN A 54 -12.99 11.94 8.77
C GLN A 54 -13.85 13.01 8.09
N LYS A 55 -13.86 13.06 6.76
CA LYS A 55 -14.69 14.00 5.99
C LYS A 55 -16.19 13.80 6.24
N ASN A 56 -16.60 12.57 6.55
CA ASN A 56 -17.99 12.21 6.83
C ASN A 56 -18.35 12.30 8.32
N GLN A 57 -17.46 12.78 9.19
CA GLN A 57 -17.85 13.05 10.58
C GLN A 57 -18.74 14.29 10.64
N PRO A 58 -19.95 14.19 11.23
CA PRO A 58 -20.80 15.35 11.45
C PRO A 58 -20.06 16.32 12.38
N ALA A 59 -20.06 17.60 12.01
CA ALA A 59 -19.48 18.65 12.84
C ALA A 59 -20.02 18.54 14.28
N PRO A 60 -19.17 18.69 15.31
CA PRO A 60 -19.62 18.63 16.70
C PRO A 60 -20.75 19.65 16.91
N PRO A 61 -21.80 19.30 17.69
CA PRO A 61 -22.89 20.22 17.93
C PRO A 61 -22.33 21.50 18.57
N ALA A 62 -22.67 22.64 17.96
CA ALA A 62 -22.35 23.94 18.52
C ALA A 62 -22.97 24.03 19.92
N HIS A 63 -22.14 24.08 20.95
CA HIS A 63 -22.58 24.39 22.30
C HIS A 63 -22.79 25.90 22.39
N ASP A 64 -24.05 26.30 22.59
CA ASP A 64 -24.48 27.66 22.98
C ASP A 64 -24.23 27.88 24.48
#